data_AF-A0A4R4ZPZ3-F1
#
_entry.id   AF-A0A4R4ZPZ3-F1
#
_cell.length_a   1.000
_cell.length_b   1.000
_cell.length_c   1.000
_cell.angle_alpha   90.00
_cell.angle_beta   90.00
_cell.angle_gamma   90.00
#
_symmetry.space_group_name_H-M   'P 1'
#
loop_
_entity.id
_entity.type
_entity.pdbx_description
1 polymer ?
#
loop_
_entity_poly.entity_id
_entity_poly.type
_entity_poly.pdbx_seq_one_letter_code
_entity_poly.pdbx_strand_id
1 'polypeptide(L)'
;MSQTLHFALSTGSEREITVRYALNAGYAGRDTEQVQHHVDELAELGVPAPTRIPTLYPLSASLVGRPEVVQVAHAKTSGEAEWALVVGDTTDDLLLTVACDHTDRALEVHGVAWSKQSAPDVLGDVAWVLKDIEDELDQFTLKAWVRHGDTEQLIQDGTLAQLLPPSYWVKELGDRLVPGTVLLSGTIPMIAGVDQFADAWRVEMTDPRGVTSRIVYSVEQLAEAWS
;
A
#
# COMPACT_ATOMS: atom_id res chain seq x y z
N MET A 1 -3.68 0.44 19.65
CA MET A 1 -3.75 -1.01 19.93
C MET A 1 -3.09 -1.72 18.75
N SER A 2 -2.32 -2.78 18.98
CA SER A 2 -1.77 -3.60 17.90
C SER A 2 -2.90 -4.44 17.28
N GLN A 3 -2.98 -4.47 15.95
CA GLN A 3 -3.94 -5.31 15.23
C GLN A 3 -3.31 -6.66 14.89
N THR A 4 -4.09 -7.73 14.99
CA THR A 4 -3.68 -9.06 14.56
C THR A 4 -4.35 -9.37 13.22
N LEU A 5 -3.53 -9.76 12.24
CA LEU A 5 -3.98 -10.10 10.89
C LEU A 5 -3.75 -11.58 10.60
N HIS A 6 -4.70 -12.20 9.92
CA HIS A 6 -4.66 -13.60 9.53
C HIS A 6 -4.44 -13.73 8.03
N PHE A 7 -3.40 -14.42 7.60
CA PHE A 7 -3.08 -14.65 6.20
C PHE A 7 -3.26 -16.12 5.85
N ALA A 8 -3.94 -16.38 4.73
CA ALA A 8 -3.82 -17.65 4.04
C ALA A 8 -2.52 -17.64 3.24
N LEU A 9 -1.58 -18.53 3.55
CA LEU A 9 -0.38 -18.67 2.74
C LEU A 9 -0.73 -19.33 1.40
N SER A 10 -0.05 -18.93 0.33
CA SER A 10 -0.23 -19.50 -1.01
C SER A 10 0.00 -21.02 -1.10
N THR A 11 0.65 -21.60 -0.08
CA THR A 11 0.86 -23.04 0.10
C THR A 11 -0.27 -23.76 0.84
N GLY A 12 -1.29 -23.04 1.32
CA GLY A 12 -2.49 -23.58 1.97
C GLY A 12 -2.45 -23.65 3.50
N SER A 13 -1.38 -23.19 4.15
CA SER A 13 -1.34 -23.02 5.62
C SER A 13 -1.75 -21.61 6.03
N GLU A 14 -2.04 -21.38 7.31
CA GLU A 14 -2.39 -20.05 7.83
C GLU A 14 -1.25 -19.43 8.66
N ARG A 15 -1.24 -18.10 8.73
CA ARG A 15 -0.35 -17.31 9.58
C ARG A 15 -1.13 -16.23 10.30
N GLU A 16 -0.81 -16.05 11.57
CA GLU A 16 -1.31 -14.95 12.38
C GLU A 16 -0.14 -14.01 12.70
N ILE A 17 -0.31 -12.72 12.40
CA ILE A 17 0.75 -11.71 12.60
C ILE A 17 0.17 -10.54 13.40
N THR A 18 0.80 -10.23 14.53
CA THR A 18 0.49 -9.00 15.26
C THR A 18 1.30 -7.84 14.71
N VAL A 19 0.65 -6.83 14.14
CA VAL A 19 1.29 -5.62 13.63
C VAL A 19 1.72 -4.72 14.79
N ARG A 20 3.01 -4.39 14.82
CA ARG A 20 3.66 -3.59 15.86
C ARG A 20 4.30 -2.32 15.32
N TYR A 21 4.80 -2.38 14.09
CA TYR A 21 5.47 -1.26 13.43
C TYR A 21 4.97 -1.18 11.99
N ALA A 22 4.75 0.03 11.51
CA ALA A 22 4.29 0.28 10.15
C ALA A 22 5.19 1.34 9.51
N LEU A 23 5.59 1.08 8.27
CA LEU A 23 6.37 1.95 7.43
C LEU A 23 5.69 2.01 6.06
N ASN A 24 5.70 3.16 5.41
CA ASN A 24 5.25 3.32 4.04
C ASN A 24 6.33 4.01 3.22
N ALA A 25 6.66 3.45 2.06
CA ALA A 25 7.67 3.99 1.18
C ALA A 25 7.06 4.94 0.13
N GLY A 26 7.43 6.21 0.16
CA GLY A 26 7.15 7.15 -0.92
C GLY A 26 8.29 7.21 -1.93
N TYR A 27 7.97 7.59 -3.17
CA TYR A 27 8.96 7.80 -4.24
C TYR A 27 9.79 6.54 -4.52
N ALA A 28 9.15 5.38 -4.46
CA ALA A 28 9.78 4.06 -4.49
C ALA A 28 9.68 3.33 -5.85
N GLY A 29 9.35 4.07 -6.92
CA GLY A 29 9.39 3.55 -8.28
C GLY A 29 10.82 3.21 -8.73
N ARG A 30 10.99 2.18 -9.55
CA ARG A 30 12.30 1.87 -10.18
C ARG A 30 12.65 2.85 -11.30
N ASP A 31 11.63 3.46 -11.91
CA ASP A 31 11.80 4.49 -12.91
C ASP A 31 12.10 5.83 -12.23
N THR A 32 13.38 6.20 -12.21
CA THR A 32 13.84 7.43 -11.58
C THR A 32 13.33 8.69 -12.27
N GLU A 33 13.03 8.64 -13.58
CA GLU A 33 12.49 9.79 -14.31
C GLU A 33 11.03 10.03 -13.91
N GLN A 34 10.22 8.97 -13.83
CA GLN A 34 8.84 9.09 -13.32
C GLN A 34 8.79 9.54 -11.86
N VAL A 35 9.69 9.02 -11.02
CA VAL A 35 9.80 9.47 -9.62
C VAL A 35 10.13 10.96 -9.56
N GLN A 36 11.08 11.44 -10.38
CA GLN A 36 11.44 12.86 -10.41
C GLN A 36 10.29 13.73 -10.92
N HIS A 37 9.58 13.29 -11.97
CA HIS A 37 8.40 13.99 -12.48
C HIS A 37 7.34 14.19 -11.40
N HIS A 38 7.06 13.16 -10.61
CA HIS A 38 6.10 13.24 -9.51
C HIS A 38 6.56 14.21 -8.39
N VAL A 39 7.86 14.23 -8.08
CA VAL A 39 8.43 15.22 -7.14
C VAL A 39 8.24 16.65 -7.66
N ASP A 40 8.47 16.86 -8.96
CA ASP A 40 8.34 18.17 -9.59
C ASP A 40 6.86 18.65 -9.60
N GLU A 41 5.90 17.75 -9.90
CA GLU A 41 4.45 18.04 -9.82
C GLU A 41 4.03 18.49 -8.41
N LEU A 42 4.48 17.78 -7.37
CA LEU A 42 4.18 18.14 -5.98
C LEU A 42 4.82 19.48 -5.59
N ALA A 43 6.03 19.76 -6.09
CA ALA A 43 6.68 21.04 -5.87
C ALA A 43 5.92 22.22 -6.50
N GLU A 44 5.31 22.04 -7.68
CA GLU A 44 4.42 23.04 -8.30
C GLU A 44 3.19 23.35 -7.44
N LEU A 45 2.70 22.36 -6.68
CA LEU A 45 1.61 22.50 -5.72
C LEU A 45 2.07 23.08 -4.35
N GLY A 46 3.35 23.40 -4.20
CA GLY A 46 3.92 23.98 -2.99
C GLY A 46 4.30 22.94 -1.93
N VAL A 47 4.29 21.65 -2.25
CA VAL A 47 4.76 20.58 -1.36
C VAL A 47 6.29 20.52 -1.41
N PRO A 48 7.00 20.61 -0.28
CA PRO A 48 8.46 20.50 -0.28
C PRO A 48 8.95 19.15 -0.80
N ALA A 49 9.96 19.18 -1.67
CA ALA A 49 10.63 17.97 -2.13
C ALA A 49 11.22 17.16 -0.96
N PRO A 50 11.23 15.82 -1.03
CA PRO A 50 11.81 14.98 0.00
C PRO A 50 13.32 15.19 0.12
N THR A 51 13.85 15.08 1.34
CA THR A 51 15.30 15.16 1.59
C THR A 51 16.06 13.89 1.18
N ARG A 52 15.35 12.77 0.97
CA ARG A 52 15.88 11.48 0.57
C ARG A 52 14.89 10.75 -0.33
N ILE A 53 15.36 10.21 -1.44
CA ILE A 53 14.57 9.34 -2.34
C ILE A 53 15.21 7.94 -2.35
N PRO A 54 14.43 6.86 -2.11
CA PRO A 54 13.04 6.87 -1.66
C PRO A 54 12.91 7.41 -0.21
N THR A 55 11.70 7.83 0.18
CA THR A 55 11.40 8.29 1.55
C THR A 55 10.64 7.21 2.31
N LEU A 56 10.96 7.00 3.59
CA LEU A 56 10.19 6.14 4.48
C LEU A 56 9.40 6.99 5.48
N TYR A 57 8.10 6.74 5.56
CA TYR A 57 7.19 7.36 6.51
C TYR A 57 6.82 6.36 7.59
N PRO A 58 7.24 6.56 8.86
CA PRO A 58 6.76 5.75 9.97
C PRO A 58 5.31 6.08 10.28
N LEU A 59 4.49 5.04 10.41
CA LEU A 59 3.06 5.15 10.63
C LEU A 59 2.65 4.55 11.97
N SER A 60 1.49 4.99 12.47
CA SER A 60 0.87 4.29 13.61
C SER A 60 0.45 2.88 13.18
N ALA A 61 0.89 1.86 13.92
CA ALA A 61 0.48 0.48 13.68
C ALA A 61 -1.05 0.26 13.76
N SER A 62 -1.79 1.20 14.36
CA SER A 62 -3.25 1.17 14.35
C SER A 62 -3.89 1.46 12.99
N LEU A 63 -3.14 2.02 12.03
CA LEU A 63 -3.64 2.31 10.69
C LEU A 63 -3.62 1.07 9.79
N VAL A 64 -2.79 0.07 10.11
CA VAL A 64 -2.67 -1.15 9.33
C VAL A 64 -3.77 -2.14 9.71
N GLY A 65 -4.61 -2.52 8.74
CA GLY A 65 -5.75 -3.39 9.00
C GLY A 65 -6.36 -4.06 7.77
N ARG A 66 -7.55 -4.63 7.97
CA ARG A 66 -8.42 -5.17 6.90
C ARG A 66 -9.88 -4.73 7.09
N PRO A 67 -10.17 -3.42 7.09
CA PRO A 67 -11.53 -2.94 7.22
C PRO A 67 -12.35 -3.26 5.96
N GLU A 68 -13.63 -3.61 6.14
CA GLU A 68 -14.59 -3.68 5.02
C GLU A 68 -15.08 -2.29 4.60
N VAL A 69 -15.01 -1.32 5.52
CA VAL A 69 -15.42 0.08 5.32
C VAL A 69 -14.32 1.02 5.80
N VAL A 70 -13.88 1.92 4.92
CA VAL A 70 -12.96 3.01 5.25
C VAL A 70 -13.77 4.29 5.41
N GLN A 71 -13.81 4.80 6.63
CA GLN A 71 -14.51 6.05 6.94
C GLN A 71 -13.58 7.25 6.71
N VAL A 72 -14.06 8.25 5.98
CA VAL A 72 -13.26 9.41 5.55
C VAL A 72 -13.94 10.71 5.90
N ALA A 73 -13.14 11.75 6.16
CA ALA A 73 -13.67 13.06 6.52
C ALA A 73 -14.32 13.80 5.34
N HIS A 74 -13.91 13.51 4.11
CA HIS A 74 -14.41 14.15 2.89
C HIS A 74 -14.18 13.28 1.65
N ALA A 75 -14.81 13.64 0.53
CA ALA A 75 -14.74 12.92 -0.75
C ALA A 75 -13.43 13.12 -1.55
N LYS A 76 -12.32 13.48 -0.89
CA LYS A 76 -11.01 13.73 -1.55
C LYS A 76 -9.93 12.81 -1.00
N THR A 77 -10.28 11.54 -0.86
CA THR A 77 -9.40 10.45 -0.45
C THR A 77 -9.45 9.33 -1.49
N SER A 78 -8.40 8.53 -1.57
CA SER A 78 -8.27 7.49 -2.58
C SER A 78 -7.33 6.39 -2.12
N GLY A 79 -7.57 5.16 -2.55
CA GLY A 79 -6.58 4.09 -2.43
C GLY A 79 -5.39 4.26 -3.38
N GLU A 80 -4.33 3.54 -3.09
CA GLU A 80 -3.16 3.34 -3.92
C GLU A 80 -2.77 1.86 -3.89
N ALA A 81 -2.70 1.19 -5.05
CA ALA A 81 -2.31 -0.21 -5.14
C ALA A 81 -0.84 -0.44 -4.83
N GLU A 82 -0.56 -1.28 -3.83
CA GLU A 82 0.78 -1.56 -3.34
C GLU A 82 1.00 -3.05 -3.07
N TRP A 83 2.23 -3.42 -2.72
CA TRP A 83 2.51 -4.65 -2.00
C TRP A 83 3.05 -4.31 -0.61
N ALA A 84 2.87 -5.22 0.35
CA ALA A 84 3.43 -5.09 1.68
C ALA A 84 4.37 -6.26 2.00
N LEU A 85 5.53 -5.91 2.57
CA LEU A 85 6.43 -6.83 3.26
C LEU A 85 6.02 -6.90 4.73
N VAL A 86 5.78 -8.11 5.22
CA VAL A 86 5.36 -8.37 6.60
C VAL A 86 6.39 -9.27 7.26
N VAL A 87 6.95 -8.82 8.39
CA VAL A 87 7.89 -9.61 9.19
C VAL A 87 7.09 -10.42 10.20
N GLY A 88 7.19 -11.74 10.11
CA GLY A 88 6.52 -12.69 11.00
C GLY A 88 7.26 -12.89 12.32
N ASP A 89 7.42 -14.15 12.73
CA ASP A 89 7.91 -14.46 14.08
C ASP A 89 9.41 -14.19 14.25
N THR A 90 10.17 -14.22 13.14
CA THR A 90 11.60 -13.95 13.09
C THR A 90 11.92 -12.96 11.99
N THR A 91 13.11 -12.35 12.03
CA THR A 91 13.57 -11.38 11.02
C THR A 91 13.68 -11.97 9.61
N ASP A 92 13.85 -13.30 9.51
CA ASP A 92 13.95 -14.01 8.24
C ASP A 92 12.59 -14.60 7.78
N ASP A 93 11.56 -14.51 8.63
CA ASP A 93 10.19 -14.92 8.30
C ASP A 93 9.48 -13.77 7.59
N LEU A 94 9.81 -13.59 6.32
CA LEU A 94 9.29 -12.51 5.49
C LEU A 94 8.12 -13.01 4.64
N LEU A 95 6.99 -12.33 4.74
CA LEU A 95 5.81 -12.55 3.92
C LEU A 95 5.59 -11.36 2.98
N LEU A 96 5.07 -11.63 1.79
CA LEU A 96 4.61 -10.62 0.84
C LEU A 96 3.09 -10.74 0.66
N THR A 97 2.38 -9.62 0.59
CA THR A 97 0.93 -9.60 0.33
C THR A 97 0.55 -8.34 -0.46
N VAL A 98 -0.67 -8.28 -1.01
CA VAL A 98 -1.16 -7.03 -1.60
C VAL A 98 -1.44 -6.02 -0.49
N ALA A 99 -1.27 -4.73 -0.80
CA ALA A 99 -1.62 -3.65 0.08
C ALA A 99 -2.39 -2.55 -0.67
N CYS A 100 -3.11 -1.73 0.08
CA CYS A 100 -3.74 -0.53 -0.41
C CYS A 100 -3.52 0.58 0.62
N ASP A 101 -2.74 1.58 0.27
CA ASP A 101 -2.62 2.79 1.06
C ASP A 101 -3.81 3.70 0.74
N HIS A 102 -4.74 3.87 1.68
CA HIS A 102 -5.77 4.88 1.52
C HIS A 102 -5.21 6.22 1.95
N THR A 103 -5.14 7.17 1.02
CA THR A 103 -4.48 8.45 1.20
C THR A 103 -5.50 9.59 1.15
N ASP A 104 -5.32 10.58 2.04
CA ASP A 104 -6.04 11.84 1.98
C ASP A 104 -5.33 12.81 1.03
N ARG A 105 -5.88 12.99 -0.17
CA ARG A 105 -5.29 13.84 -1.21
C ARG A 105 -5.39 15.33 -0.89
N ALA A 106 -6.39 15.73 -0.10
CA ALA A 106 -6.52 17.12 0.33
C ALA A 106 -5.51 17.46 1.43
N LEU A 107 -5.14 16.49 2.27
CA LEU A 107 -4.10 16.68 3.29
C LEU A 107 -2.67 16.53 2.72
N GLU A 108 -2.50 15.74 1.66
CA GLU A 108 -1.20 15.48 1.03
C GLU A 108 -0.49 16.75 0.57
N VAL A 109 -1.25 17.72 0.03
CA VAL A 109 -0.72 19.03 -0.39
C VAL A 109 -0.17 19.87 0.77
N HIS A 110 -0.53 19.54 2.01
CA HIS A 110 0.00 20.18 3.21
C HIS A 110 1.19 19.41 3.82
N GLY A 111 1.36 18.15 3.44
CA GLY A 111 2.48 17.32 3.85
C GLY A 111 2.17 15.83 3.73
N VAL A 112 2.97 15.12 2.94
CA VAL A 112 2.86 13.66 2.71
C VAL A 112 2.82 12.88 4.04
N ALA A 113 3.71 13.22 4.99
CA ALA A 113 3.76 12.53 6.27
C ALA A 113 2.49 12.69 7.13
N TRP A 114 1.77 13.80 6.98
CA TRP A 114 0.49 14.01 7.67
C TRP A 114 -0.64 13.26 6.98
N SER A 115 -0.66 13.27 5.64
CA SER A 115 -1.63 12.52 4.85
C SER A 115 -1.57 11.01 5.13
N LYS A 116 -0.38 10.41 5.14
CA LYS A 116 -0.19 8.98 5.43
C LYS A 116 -0.65 8.57 6.84
N GLN A 117 -0.89 9.54 7.74
CA GLN A 117 -1.34 9.29 9.11
C GLN A 117 -2.86 9.45 9.30
N SER A 118 -3.60 9.91 8.29
CA SER A 118 -5.03 10.22 8.41
C SER A 118 -5.96 9.09 7.98
N ALA A 119 -5.46 8.12 7.22
CA ALA A 119 -6.25 7.05 6.63
C ALA A 119 -5.51 5.69 6.72
N PRO A 120 -6.23 4.57 6.58
CA PRO A 120 -5.67 3.24 6.85
C PRO A 120 -4.82 2.68 5.71
N ASP A 121 -3.85 1.85 6.09
CA ASP A 121 -3.17 0.92 5.19
C ASP A 121 -3.89 -0.43 5.24
N VAL A 122 -4.49 -0.84 4.14
CA VAL A 122 -5.26 -2.09 4.04
C VAL A 122 -4.38 -3.21 3.49
N LEU A 123 -4.33 -4.36 4.14
CA LEU A 123 -3.55 -5.52 3.67
C LEU A 123 -4.42 -6.61 3.03
N GLY A 124 -3.83 -7.45 2.19
CA GLY A 124 -4.49 -8.57 1.53
C GLY A 124 -4.78 -9.77 2.42
N ASP A 125 -5.61 -10.67 1.90
CA ASP A 125 -6.01 -11.94 2.53
C ASP A 125 -5.00 -13.07 2.38
N VAL A 126 -4.35 -13.14 1.20
CA VAL A 126 -3.34 -14.14 0.87
C VAL A 126 -1.94 -13.55 1.01
N ALA A 127 -0.99 -14.36 1.48
CA ALA A 127 0.42 -13.98 1.51
C ALA A 127 1.32 -15.09 0.94
N TRP A 128 2.49 -14.70 0.45
CA TRP A 128 3.55 -15.59 0.00
C TRP A 128 4.72 -15.50 0.95
N VAL A 129 5.38 -16.63 1.22
CA VAL A 129 6.69 -16.59 1.88
C VAL A 129 7.68 -16.03 0.86
N LEU A 130 8.33 -14.90 1.19
CA LEU A 130 9.12 -14.13 0.24
C LEU A 130 10.19 -14.98 -0.44
N LYS A 131 10.97 -15.74 0.34
CA LYS A 131 12.07 -16.58 -0.15
C LYS A 131 11.66 -17.60 -1.23
N ASP A 132 10.37 -17.97 -1.27
CA ASP A 132 9.85 -18.97 -2.21
C ASP A 132 9.49 -18.33 -3.56
N ILE A 133 9.50 -16.99 -3.66
CA ILE A 133 9.05 -16.22 -4.83
C ILE A 133 10.03 -15.12 -5.28
N GLU A 134 11.18 -14.94 -4.61
CA GLU A 134 12.11 -13.82 -4.86
C GLU A 134 12.50 -13.65 -6.33
N ASP A 135 12.73 -14.75 -7.05
CA ASP A 135 13.20 -14.76 -8.44
C ASP A 135 12.11 -14.44 -9.48
N GLU A 136 10.84 -14.36 -9.07
CA GLU A 136 9.70 -14.19 -9.96
C GLU A 136 8.82 -12.97 -9.64
N LEU A 137 9.20 -12.17 -8.63
CA LEU A 137 8.43 -11.00 -8.19
C LEU A 137 8.07 -10.05 -9.32
N ASP A 138 8.97 -9.81 -10.26
CA ASP A 138 8.73 -8.91 -11.39
C ASP A 138 7.60 -9.36 -12.32
N GLN A 139 7.23 -10.64 -12.27
CA GLN A 139 6.13 -11.22 -13.06
C GLN A 139 4.78 -11.14 -12.34
N PHE A 140 4.75 -10.77 -11.05
CA PHE A 140 3.50 -10.57 -10.34
C PHE A 140 2.77 -9.36 -10.91
N THR A 141 1.47 -9.51 -11.18
CA THR A 141 0.61 -8.39 -11.57
C THR A 141 0.08 -7.70 -10.34
N LEU A 142 -0.03 -6.38 -10.39
CA LEU A 142 -0.67 -5.54 -9.39
C LEU A 142 -1.71 -4.66 -10.08
N LYS A 143 -2.97 -4.80 -9.66
CA LYS A 143 -4.10 -4.10 -10.29
C LYS A 143 -5.03 -3.53 -9.24
N ALA A 144 -5.61 -2.38 -9.53
CA ALA A 144 -6.68 -1.82 -8.74
C ALA A 144 -7.84 -1.32 -9.59
N TRP A 145 -9.02 -1.37 -8.98
CA TRP A 145 -10.27 -0.90 -9.53
C TRP A 145 -10.96 0.00 -8.53
N VAL A 146 -11.62 1.02 -9.07
CA VAL A 146 -12.53 1.90 -8.35
C VAL A 146 -13.96 1.61 -8.77
N ARG A 147 -14.90 1.75 -7.84
CA ARG A 147 -16.33 1.63 -8.12
C ARG A 147 -17.06 2.94 -7.83
N HIS A 148 -17.83 3.38 -8.81
CA HIS A 148 -18.75 4.52 -8.74
C HIS A 148 -20.18 3.99 -8.97
N GLY A 149 -20.98 3.94 -7.90
CA GLY A 149 -22.27 3.26 -7.90
C GLY A 149 -22.15 1.80 -8.34
N ASP A 150 -22.76 1.47 -9.47
CA ASP A 150 -22.74 0.11 -10.06
C ASP A 150 -21.61 -0.11 -11.09
N THR A 151 -20.82 0.94 -11.38
CA THR A 151 -19.76 0.87 -12.41
C THR A 151 -18.40 0.69 -11.77
N GLU A 152 -17.71 -0.39 -12.13
CA GLU A 152 -16.31 -0.62 -11.76
C GLU A 152 -15.39 -0.25 -12.93
N GLN A 153 -14.28 0.44 -12.63
CA GLN A 153 -13.29 0.88 -13.60
C GLN A 153 -11.88 0.55 -13.11
N LEU A 154 -11.06 -0.02 -13.99
CA LEU A 154 -9.64 -0.26 -13.71
C LEU A 154 -8.91 1.09 -13.59
N ILE A 155 -8.19 1.29 -12.50
CA ILE A 155 -7.45 2.53 -12.21
C ILE A 155 -5.94 2.34 -12.16
N GLN A 156 -5.45 1.15 -11.83
CA GLN A 156 -4.02 0.83 -11.85
C GLN A 156 -3.84 -0.55 -12.47
N ASP A 157 -2.87 -0.68 -13.38
CA ASP A 157 -2.55 -1.94 -14.05
C ASP A 157 -1.05 -2.03 -14.31
N GLY A 158 -0.37 -2.87 -13.56
CA GLY A 158 1.07 -2.99 -13.64
C GLY A 158 1.61 -4.28 -13.07
N THR A 159 2.92 -4.26 -12.82
CA THR A 159 3.67 -5.39 -12.25
C THR A 159 4.58 -4.89 -11.15
N LEU A 160 5.02 -5.78 -10.25
CA LEU A 160 5.95 -5.39 -9.19
C LEU A 160 7.31 -4.92 -9.72
N ALA A 161 7.63 -5.21 -10.98
CA ALA A 161 8.81 -4.69 -11.68
C ALA A 161 8.89 -3.15 -11.72
N GLN A 162 7.77 -2.44 -11.51
CA GLN A 162 7.73 -0.98 -11.49
C GLN A 162 8.21 -0.38 -10.16
N LEU A 163 8.27 -1.18 -9.08
CA LEU A 163 8.59 -0.73 -7.72
C LEU A 163 9.88 -1.36 -7.21
N LEU A 164 10.67 -0.64 -6.40
CA LEU A 164 11.89 -1.16 -5.78
C LEU A 164 11.59 -2.52 -5.10
N PRO A 165 12.36 -3.59 -5.38
CA PRO A 165 11.99 -4.93 -4.93
C PRO A 165 12.12 -5.08 -3.40
N PRO A 166 11.43 -6.05 -2.77
CA PRO A 166 11.60 -6.37 -1.35
C PRO A 166 13.06 -6.54 -0.92
N SER A 167 13.93 -7.10 -1.76
CA SER A 167 15.36 -7.27 -1.47
C SER A 167 16.11 -5.94 -1.27
N TYR A 168 15.69 -4.86 -1.94
CA TYR A 168 16.20 -3.51 -1.68
C TYR A 168 15.88 -3.08 -0.26
N TRP A 169 14.62 -3.27 0.17
CA TRP A 169 14.14 -2.83 1.47
C TRP A 169 14.68 -3.67 2.62
N VAL A 170 14.82 -4.99 2.44
CA VAL A 170 15.48 -5.87 3.40
C VAL A 170 16.90 -5.40 3.67
N LYS A 171 17.65 -5.05 2.61
CA LYS A 171 19.00 -4.51 2.74
C LYS A 171 19.04 -3.13 3.40
N GLU A 172 18.13 -2.24 3.00
CA GLU A 172 18.08 -0.86 3.49
C GLU A 172 17.66 -0.75 4.96
N LEU A 173 16.72 -1.61 5.39
CA LEU A 173 16.20 -1.59 6.76
C LEU A 173 17.02 -2.47 7.72
N GLY A 174 17.59 -3.58 7.25
CA GLY A 174 18.40 -4.49 8.05
C GLY A 174 17.75 -4.82 9.39
N ASP A 175 18.46 -4.55 10.49
CA ASP A 175 18.01 -4.81 11.87
C ASP A 175 16.74 -4.06 12.30
N ARG A 176 16.21 -3.15 11.46
CA ARG A 176 14.92 -2.49 11.71
C ARG A 176 13.72 -3.36 11.33
N LEU A 177 13.92 -4.41 10.52
CA LEU A 177 12.89 -5.40 10.20
C LEU A 177 12.75 -6.41 11.34
N VAL A 178 12.13 -5.96 12.43
CA VAL A 178 11.81 -6.79 13.59
C VAL A 178 10.43 -7.44 13.47
N PRO A 179 10.14 -8.53 14.21
CA PRO A 179 8.82 -9.17 14.23
C PRO A 179 7.65 -8.20 14.40
N GLY A 180 6.63 -8.33 13.54
CA GLY A 180 5.46 -7.47 13.51
C GLY A 180 5.64 -6.15 12.74
N THR A 181 6.76 -5.96 12.04
CA THR A 181 6.93 -4.84 11.10
C THR A 181 6.18 -5.09 9.80
N VAL A 182 5.44 -4.09 9.35
CA VAL A 182 4.84 -4.00 8.02
C VAL A 182 5.49 -2.85 7.26
N LEU A 183 5.92 -3.10 6.03
CA LEU A 183 6.41 -2.10 5.10
C LEU A 183 5.57 -2.12 3.83
N LEU A 184 4.96 -0.99 3.51
CA LEU A 184 4.28 -0.72 2.26
C LEU A 184 5.26 -0.17 1.21
N SER A 185 5.06 -0.55 -0.05
CA SER A 185 6.03 -0.41 -1.13
C SER A 185 6.09 0.93 -1.81
N GLY A 186 5.09 1.79 -1.61
CA GLY A 186 4.71 2.79 -2.58
C GLY A 186 3.91 2.19 -3.73
N THR A 187 3.36 3.05 -4.55
CA THR A 187 2.33 2.68 -5.54
C THR A 187 2.83 2.72 -6.98
N ILE A 188 2.17 1.95 -7.85
CA ILE A 188 2.32 2.07 -9.31
C ILE A 188 1.49 3.24 -9.86
N PRO A 189 1.82 3.81 -11.02
CA PRO A 189 1.05 4.92 -11.59
C PRO A 189 -0.42 4.58 -11.81
N MET A 190 -1.29 5.56 -11.57
CA MET A 190 -2.70 5.48 -11.96
C MET A 190 -2.88 5.72 -13.47
N ILE A 191 -3.91 5.09 -14.03
CA ILE A 191 -4.34 5.30 -15.42
C ILE A 191 -4.91 6.71 -15.52
N ALA A 192 -4.35 7.50 -16.43
CA ALA A 192 -4.74 8.88 -16.63
C ALA A 192 -6.23 9.02 -17.00
N GLY A 193 -6.91 9.98 -16.36
CA GLY A 193 -8.31 10.31 -16.62
C GLY A 193 -9.34 9.42 -15.91
N VAL A 194 -8.91 8.45 -15.11
CA VAL A 194 -9.80 7.69 -14.23
C VAL A 194 -10.02 8.48 -12.93
N ASP A 195 -11.28 8.58 -12.49
CA ASP A 195 -11.61 9.25 -11.22
C ASP A 195 -11.31 8.34 -10.02
N GLN A 196 -10.30 8.72 -9.24
CA GLN A 196 -9.84 7.98 -8.05
C GLN A 196 -10.73 8.16 -6.81
N PHE A 197 -11.57 9.21 -6.79
CA PHE A 197 -12.42 9.52 -5.63
C PHE A 197 -13.72 8.73 -5.72
N ALA A 198 -13.71 7.51 -5.17
CA ALA A 198 -14.72 6.48 -5.47
C ALA A 198 -15.40 5.89 -4.22
N ASP A 199 -16.55 5.24 -4.44
CA ASP A 199 -17.36 4.62 -3.38
C ASP A 199 -16.77 3.31 -2.84
N ALA A 200 -15.91 2.65 -3.62
CA ALA A 200 -15.21 1.45 -3.20
C ALA A 200 -13.93 1.23 -4.00
N TRP A 201 -13.03 0.47 -3.41
CA TRP A 201 -11.76 0.05 -3.99
C TRP A 201 -11.63 -1.46 -3.95
N ARG A 202 -11.04 -2.01 -5.01
CA ARG A 202 -10.58 -3.39 -5.08
C ARG A 202 -9.13 -3.40 -5.54
N VAL A 203 -8.26 -4.11 -4.84
CA VAL A 203 -6.85 -4.25 -5.22
C VAL A 203 -6.50 -5.73 -5.25
N GLU A 204 -5.77 -6.15 -6.28
CA GLU A 204 -5.33 -7.53 -6.45
C GLU A 204 -3.85 -7.59 -6.80
N MET A 205 -3.14 -8.48 -6.13
CA MET A 205 -1.80 -8.92 -6.52
C MET A 205 -1.87 -10.40 -6.88
N THR A 206 -1.40 -10.76 -8.07
CA THR A 206 -1.50 -12.13 -8.60
C THR A 206 -0.15 -12.64 -9.06
N ASP A 207 0.20 -13.86 -8.64
CA ASP A 207 1.45 -14.51 -9.02
C ASP A 207 1.38 -15.17 -10.42
N PRO A 208 2.50 -15.60 -11.03
CA PRO A 208 2.51 -16.24 -12.35
C PRO A 208 1.76 -17.58 -12.42
N ARG A 209 1.39 -18.14 -11.26
CA ARG A 209 0.67 -19.41 -11.13
C ARG A 209 -0.84 -19.18 -10.97
N GLY A 210 -1.28 -17.92 -10.88
CA GLY A 210 -2.68 -17.51 -10.76
C GLY A 210 -3.21 -17.44 -9.33
N VAL A 211 -2.36 -17.53 -8.31
CA VAL A 211 -2.78 -17.28 -6.93
C VAL A 211 -2.92 -15.77 -6.74
N THR A 212 -4.03 -15.33 -6.14
CA THR A 212 -4.34 -13.90 -5.97
C THR A 212 -4.54 -13.57 -4.50
N SER A 213 -3.91 -12.48 -4.06
CA SER A 213 -4.24 -11.78 -2.82
C SER A 213 -5.11 -10.58 -3.15
N ARG A 214 -6.17 -10.38 -2.35
CA ARG A 214 -7.24 -9.42 -2.65
C ARG A 214 -7.54 -8.50 -1.47
N ILE A 215 -7.85 -7.25 -1.80
CA ILE A 215 -8.45 -6.25 -0.91
C ILE A 215 -9.75 -5.79 -1.56
N VAL A 216 -10.81 -5.64 -0.76
CA VAL A 216 -12.06 -4.97 -1.14
C VAL A 216 -12.55 -4.17 0.06
N TYR A 217 -12.84 -2.89 -0.13
CA TYR A 217 -13.50 -2.07 0.89
C TYR A 217 -14.37 -0.99 0.24
N SER A 218 -15.42 -0.56 0.95
CA SER A 218 -16.20 0.63 0.58
C SER A 218 -15.71 1.86 1.34
N VAL A 219 -15.94 3.04 0.77
CA VAL A 219 -15.65 4.33 1.39
C VAL A 219 -16.94 4.93 1.93
N GLU A 220 -16.92 5.36 3.18
CA GLU A 220 -18.05 6.04 3.83
C GLU A 220 -17.61 7.45 4.27
N GLN A 221 -18.24 8.49 3.73
CA GLN A 221 -17.99 9.84 4.20
C GLN A 221 -18.72 10.10 5.52
N LEU A 222 -17.97 10.54 6.53
CA LEU A 222 -18.51 10.90 7.85
C LEU A 222 -19.31 12.22 7.79
N ALA A 223 -20.25 12.37 8.72
CA ALA A 223 -20.98 13.61 8.90
C ALA A 223 -20.04 14.75 9.34
N GLU A 224 -20.39 15.98 8.95
CA GLU A 224 -19.65 17.17 9.37
C GLU A 224 -19.68 17.35 10.89
N ALA A 225 -18.64 17.99 11.43
CA ALA A 225 -18.58 18.33 12.85
C ALA A 225 -19.74 19.25 13.23
N TRP A 226 -20.31 19.03 14.41
CA TRP A 226 -21.42 19.87 14.91
C TRP A 226 -20.95 21.31 15.12
N SER A 227 -21.72 22.26 14.58
CA SER A 227 -21.53 23.71 14.75
C SER A 227 -22.45 24.28 15.82
#